data_AF-A0A243A4C6-F1
#
_entry.id   AF-A0A243A4C6-F1
#
_cell.length_a   1.000
_cell.length_b   1.000
_cell.length_c   1.000
_cell.angle_alpha   90.00
_cell.angle_beta   90.00
_cell.angle_gamma   90.00
#
_symmetry.space_group_name_H-M   'P 1'
#
loop_
_entity.id
_entity.type
_entity.pdbx_description
1 polymer ?
#
loop_
_entity_poly.entity_id
_entity_poly.type
_entity_poly.pdbx_seq_one_letter_code
_entity_poly.pdbx_strand_id
1 'polypeptide(L)'
;MLKYSKLAIVTALSMTLLAGCFGPKPEEELYVAFENAAKQEKTMFEDAKKLESLEKEGQVLYNQIVQEGKDNNQAVKDKLDQAVKNTAEREKVLIKEKEALNKAQEEVKSVDKHVKKIEDNKLKDQADKVKSTYEKRHDSFQKMYDSYNKSLKQEKELYTMLQDKGTKLKDISEKVKLVNQAYKDIETEKDKFNEYTKSYNTEKVAFYKQANIKIKEDKK
;
A
#
# COMPACT_ATOMS: atom_id res chain seq x y z
N MET A 1 -21.66 -58.77 -63.83
CA MET A 1 -20.54 -57.81 -63.90
C MET A 1 -21.17 -56.48 -64.28
N LEU A 2 -21.16 -55.37 -63.55
CA LEU A 2 -20.33 -54.86 -62.45
C LEU A 2 -21.23 -54.08 -61.47
N LYS A 3 -20.81 -54.04 -60.21
CA LYS A 3 -21.46 -53.35 -59.09
C LYS A 3 -21.28 -51.83 -59.22
N TYR A 4 -22.37 -51.05 -59.19
CA TYR A 4 -22.29 -49.61 -58.94
C TYR A 4 -22.67 -49.34 -57.48
N SER A 5 -21.65 -49.29 -56.63
CA SER A 5 -21.75 -48.90 -55.23
C SER A 5 -21.35 -47.44 -55.09
N LYS A 6 -22.31 -46.62 -54.67
CA LYS A 6 -22.16 -45.40 -53.84
C LYS A 6 -21.06 -44.43 -54.27
N LEU A 7 -21.43 -43.47 -55.11
CA LEU A 7 -20.71 -42.20 -55.18
C LEU A 7 -21.04 -41.40 -53.90
N ALA A 8 -20.27 -41.61 -52.84
CA ALA A 8 -20.32 -40.74 -51.68
C ALA A 8 -19.59 -39.45 -52.06
N ILE A 9 -20.35 -38.36 -52.16
CA ILE A 9 -19.85 -37.00 -52.28
C ILE A 9 -18.92 -36.76 -51.09
N VAL A 10 -17.62 -36.63 -51.34
CA VAL A 10 -16.66 -36.16 -50.35
C VAL A 10 -16.89 -34.66 -50.21
N THR A 11 -17.83 -34.28 -49.35
CA THR A 11 -17.82 -32.94 -48.76
C THR A 11 -16.54 -32.83 -47.96
N ALA A 12 -15.57 -32.11 -48.49
CA ALA A 12 -14.44 -31.61 -47.72
C ALA A 12 -15.03 -30.76 -46.59
N LEU A 13 -15.16 -31.35 -45.40
CA LEU A 13 -15.36 -30.60 -44.17
C LEU A 13 -14.10 -29.76 -44.03
N SER A 14 -14.21 -28.49 -44.39
CA SER A 14 -13.29 -27.46 -43.97
C SER A 14 -13.28 -27.48 -42.44
N MET A 15 -12.33 -28.23 -41.87
CA MET A 15 -11.92 -28.09 -40.49
C MET A 15 -11.33 -26.68 -40.37
N THR A 16 -12.20 -25.71 -40.13
CA THR A 16 -11.80 -24.44 -39.58
C THR A 16 -11.01 -24.76 -38.32
N LEU A 17 -9.72 -24.45 -38.35
CA LEU A 17 -8.82 -24.44 -37.21
C LEU A 17 -9.41 -23.48 -36.16
N LEU A 18 -10.31 -23.98 -35.31
CA LEU A 18 -10.64 -23.36 -34.03
C LEU A 18 -9.53 -23.68 -33.03
N ALA A 19 -8.29 -23.35 -33.39
CA ALA A 19 -7.18 -23.21 -32.47
C ALA A 19 -7.06 -21.74 -32.09
N GLY A 20 -8.14 -21.17 -31.56
CA GLY A 20 -8.18 -19.82 -31.01
C GLY A 20 -8.33 -19.88 -29.49
N CYS A 21 -7.24 -19.52 -28.78
CA CYS A 21 -7.14 -19.29 -27.34
C CYS A 21 -7.40 -20.48 -26.38
N PHE A 22 -6.36 -21.29 -26.13
CA PHE A 22 -6.28 -22.16 -24.94
C PHE A 22 -5.27 -21.60 -23.91
N GLY A 23 -5.49 -20.36 -23.49
CA GLY A 23 -4.79 -19.72 -22.37
C GLY A 23 -5.67 -18.63 -21.76
N PRO A 24 -5.51 -18.32 -20.45
CA PRO A 24 -6.25 -17.23 -19.81
C PRO A 24 -5.99 -15.92 -20.56
N LYS A 25 -7.03 -15.10 -20.68
CA LYS A 25 -6.88 -13.83 -21.40
C LYS A 25 -5.94 -12.89 -20.62
N PRO A 26 -5.14 -12.04 -21.29
CA PRO A 26 -4.24 -11.13 -20.59
C PRO A 26 -4.94 -10.28 -19.52
N GLU A 27 -6.18 -9.87 -19.74
CA GLU A 27 -6.98 -9.12 -18.78
C GLU A 27 -7.41 -9.92 -17.54
N GLU A 28 -7.56 -11.24 -17.66
CA GLU A 28 -7.88 -12.12 -16.53
C GLU A 28 -6.65 -12.30 -15.62
N GLU A 29 -5.46 -12.40 -16.20
CA GLU A 29 -4.20 -12.44 -15.46
C GLU A 29 -3.98 -11.14 -14.67
N LEU A 30 -4.29 -9.99 -15.27
CA LEU A 30 -4.25 -8.70 -14.58
C LEU A 30 -5.24 -8.65 -13.42
N TYR A 31 -6.47 -9.11 -13.63
CA TYR A 31 -7.48 -9.19 -12.56
C TYR A 31 -6.99 -10.04 -11.39
N VAL A 32 -6.44 -11.23 -11.66
CA VAL A 32 -5.90 -12.11 -10.62
C VAL A 32 -4.80 -11.41 -9.83
N ALA A 33 -3.84 -10.77 -10.51
CA ALA A 33 -2.75 -10.06 -9.84
C ALA A 33 -3.26 -8.89 -8.98
N PHE A 34 -4.21 -8.10 -9.46
CA PHE A 34 -4.77 -6.98 -8.70
C PHE A 34 -5.56 -7.44 -7.47
N GLU A 35 -6.30 -8.54 -7.56
CA GLU A 35 -7.02 -9.10 -6.41
C GLU A 35 -6.07 -9.82 -5.44
N ASN A 36 -5.01 -10.46 -5.92
CA ASN A 36 -3.96 -11.01 -5.08
C ASN A 36 -3.22 -9.90 -4.31
N ALA A 37 -2.88 -8.79 -4.97
CA ALA A 37 -2.30 -7.62 -4.31
C ALA A 37 -3.22 -7.10 -3.20
N ALA A 38 -4.51 -6.89 -3.50
CA ALA A 38 -5.50 -6.46 -2.50
C ALA A 38 -5.62 -7.45 -1.32
N LYS A 39 -5.54 -8.77 -1.59
CA LYS A 39 -5.55 -9.79 -0.54
C LYS A 39 -4.31 -9.73 0.34
N GLN A 40 -3.13 -9.49 -0.22
CA GLN A 40 -1.89 -9.33 0.55
C GLN A 40 -1.94 -8.09 1.44
N GLU A 41 -2.57 -7.01 0.97
CA GLU A 41 -2.73 -5.77 1.73
C GLU A 41 -3.79 -5.84 2.83
N LYS A 42 -4.59 -6.91 2.90
CA LYS A 42 -5.72 -7.01 3.85
C LYS A 42 -5.30 -6.78 5.31
N THR A 43 -4.08 -7.21 5.69
CA THR A 43 -3.58 -7.00 7.06
C THR A 43 -3.23 -5.55 7.34
N MET A 44 -2.93 -4.74 6.32
CA MET A 44 -2.59 -3.32 6.48
C MET A 44 -3.72 -2.52 7.10
N PHE A 45 -4.99 -2.91 6.89
CA PHE A 45 -6.12 -2.21 7.52
C PHE A 45 -6.11 -2.35 9.05
N GLU A 46 -5.79 -3.53 9.56
CA GLU A 46 -5.70 -3.76 11.01
C GLU A 46 -4.39 -3.19 11.58
N ASP A 47 -3.29 -3.25 10.82
CA ASP A 47 -2.04 -2.60 11.18
C ASP A 47 -2.21 -1.06 11.26
N ALA A 48 -2.92 -0.45 10.32
CA ALA A 48 -3.17 1.00 10.31
C ALA A 48 -4.01 1.45 11.52
N LYS A 49 -5.05 0.70 11.89
CA LYS A 49 -5.80 0.95 13.14
C LYS A 49 -4.92 0.84 14.37
N LYS A 50 -4.04 -0.17 14.40
CA LYS A 50 -3.10 -0.36 15.49
C LYS A 50 -2.11 0.81 15.56
N LEU A 51 -1.60 1.28 14.42
CA LEU A 51 -0.73 2.44 14.34
C LEU A 51 -1.45 3.69 14.89
N GLU A 52 -2.68 3.97 14.45
CA GLU A 52 -3.48 5.08 14.95
C GLU A 52 -3.69 5.02 16.47
N SER A 53 -3.97 3.83 17.02
CA SER A 53 -4.10 3.64 18.46
C SER A 53 -2.80 3.93 19.20
N LEU A 54 -1.66 3.47 18.67
CA LEU A 54 -0.35 3.73 19.26
C LEU A 54 0.03 5.22 19.18
N GLU A 55 -0.34 5.91 18.11
CA GLU A 55 -0.13 7.36 17.96
C GLU A 55 -0.94 8.14 18.99
N LYS A 56 -2.21 7.79 19.20
CA LYS A 56 -3.05 8.38 20.26
C LYS A 56 -2.45 8.16 21.65
N GLU A 57 -1.98 6.95 21.93
CA GLU A 57 -1.33 6.62 23.19
C GLU A 57 -0.02 7.41 23.37
N GLY A 58 0.79 7.53 22.31
CA GLY A 58 2.01 8.35 22.30
C GLY A 58 1.73 9.83 22.57
N GLN A 59 0.66 10.38 21.99
CA GLN A 59 0.24 11.75 22.25
C GLN A 59 -0.21 11.98 23.69
N VAL A 60 -0.90 11.01 24.30
CA VAL A 60 -1.26 11.06 25.73
C VAL A 60 -0.01 11.05 26.60
N LEU A 61 0.95 10.17 26.33
CA LEU A 61 2.23 10.11 27.05
C LEU A 61 2.99 11.44 26.94
N TYR A 62 3.09 12.00 25.73
CA TYR A 62 3.74 13.30 25.52
C TYR A 62 3.10 14.40 26.37
N ASN A 63 1.76 14.49 26.38
CA ASN A 63 1.05 15.48 27.17
C ASN A 63 1.31 15.32 28.67
N GLN A 64 1.32 14.09 29.19
CA GLN A 64 1.63 13.82 30.59
C GLN A 64 3.08 14.19 30.94
N ILE A 65 4.05 13.84 30.08
CA ILE A 65 5.47 14.21 30.24
C ILE A 65 5.61 15.74 30.35
N VAL A 66 4.94 16.48 29.46
CA VAL A 66 4.99 17.95 29.45
C VAL A 66 4.30 18.55 30.68
N GLN A 67 3.21 17.97 31.17
CA GLN A 67 2.46 18.52 32.31
C GLN A 67 3.12 18.19 33.66
N GLU A 68 3.55 16.95 33.84
CA GLU A 68 4.07 16.43 35.11
C GLU A 68 5.59 16.63 35.24
N GLY A 69 6.31 16.77 34.13
CA GLY A 69 7.77 16.98 34.10
C GLY A 69 8.21 18.44 34.24
N LYS A 70 7.29 19.39 34.36
CA LYS A 70 7.58 20.86 34.34
C LYS A 70 8.68 21.27 35.31
N ASP A 71 8.64 20.72 36.53
CA ASP A 71 9.59 21.07 37.58
C ASP A 71 10.80 20.12 37.57
N ASN A 72 10.58 18.83 37.26
CA ASN A 72 11.61 17.81 37.26
C ASN A 72 11.22 16.58 36.41
N ASN A 73 11.98 16.33 35.34
CA ASN A 73 11.76 15.17 34.47
C ASN A 73 11.99 13.81 35.17
N GLN A 74 12.63 13.77 36.34
CA GLN A 74 12.79 12.53 37.11
C GLN A 74 11.44 11.93 37.53
N ALA A 75 10.42 12.77 37.74
CA ALA A 75 9.07 12.33 38.11
C ALA A 75 8.33 11.62 36.96
N VAL A 76 8.76 11.84 35.72
CA VAL A 76 8.14 11.28 34.50
C VAL A 76 9.03 10.26 33.79
N LYS A 77 10.10 9.77 34.46
CA LYS A 77 11.05 8.81 33.86
C LYS A 77 10.35 7.58 33.29
N ASP A 78 9.41 6.98 34.03
CA ASP A 78 8.67 5.80 33.57
C ASP A 78 7.80 6.13 32.33
N LYS A 79 7.24 7.34 32.25
CA LYS A 79 6.46 7.78 31.08
C LYS A 79 7.35 8.02 29.87
N LEU A 80 8.56 8.55 30.07
CA LEU A 80 9.57 8.69 29.02
C LEU A 80 9.99 7.31 28.49
N ASP A 81 10.21 6.33 29.36
CA ASP A 81 10.52 4.95 28.96
C ASP A 81 9.35 4.31 28.19
N GLN A 82 8.11 4.54 28.62
CA GLN A 82 6.91 4.13 27.89
C GLN A 82 6.79 4.80 26.52
N ALA A 83 7.11 6.09 26.41
CA ALA A 83 7.10 6.81 25.14
C ALA A 83 8.16 6.28 24.17
N VAL A 84 9.35 5.97 24.65
CA VAL A 84 10.39 5.28 23.87
C VAL A 84 9.91 3.90 23.41
N LYS A 85 9.30 3.11 24.29
CA LYS A 85 8.71 1.82 23.90
C LYS A 85 7.61 1.98 22.85
N ASN A 86 6.75 2.98 22.98
CA ASN A 86 5.70 3.29 22.02
C ASN A 86 6.27 3.61 20.63
N THR A 87 7.38 4.37 20.53
CA THR A 87 8.06 4.61 19.23
C THR A 87 8.52 3.30 18.56
N ALA A 88 9.07 2.36 19.34
CA ALA A 88 9.51 1.06 18.84
C ALA A 88 8.34 0.16 18.41
N GLU A 89 7.19 0.23 19.10
CA GLU A 89 5.99 -0.51 18.68
C GLU A 89 5.38 0.06 17.39
N ARG A 90 5.38 1.39 17.21
CA ARG A 90 4.97 2.02 15.94
C ARG A 90 5.88 1.60 14.79
N GLU A 91 7.19 1.60 14.99
CA GLU A 91 8.18 1.16 13.99
C GLU A 91 7.90 -0.28 13.52
N LYS A 92 7.61 -1.21 14.46
CA LYS A 92 7.26 -2.60 14.11
C LYS A 92 6.01 -2.72 13.25
N VAL A 93 5.00 -1.87 13.49
CA VAL A 93 3.76 -1.86 12.69
C VAL A 93 4.05 -1.34 11.28
N LEU A 94 4.78 -0.24 11.16
CA LEU A 94 5.16 0.34 9.87
C LEU A 94 6.01 -0.62 9.00
N ILE A 95 6.88 -1.41 9.61
CA ILE A 95 7.66 -2.44 8.90
C ILE A 95 6.71 -3.48 8.28
N LYS A 96 5.69 -3.94 9.01
CA LYS A 96 4.71 -4.90 8.47
C LYS A 96 3.91 -4.32 7.31
N GLU A 97 3.45 -3.07 7.44
CA GLU A 97 2.75 -2.38 6.36
C GLU A 97 3.64 -2.25 5.12
N LYS A 98 4.92 -1.89 5.30
CA LYS A 98 5.89 -1.83 4.20
C LYS A 98 6.11 -3.17 3.53
N GLU A 99 6.27 -4.24 4.29
CA GLU A 99 6.45 -5.58 3.75
C GLU A 99 5.21 -6.04 2.97
N ALA A 100 4.01 -5.80 3.48
CA ALA A 100 2.77 -6.15 2.81
C ALA A 100 2.62 -5.38 1.48
N LEU A 101 2.85 -4.07 1.49
CA LEU A 101 2.72 -3.24 0.29
C LEU A 101 3.80 -3.54 -0.75
N ASN A 102 5.03 -3.86 -0.32
CA ASN A 102 6.11 -4.26 -1.22
C ASN A 102 5.76 -5.57 -1.95
N LYS A 103 5.29 -6.59 -1.23
CA LYS A 103 4.88 -7.87 -1.84
C LYS A 103 3.73 -7.66 -2.83
N ALA A 104 2.75 -6.83 -2.46
CA ALA A 104 1.63 -6.52 -3.33
C ALA A 104 2.09 -5.75 -4.59
N GLN A 105 3.08 -4.86 -4.46
CA GLN A 105 3.69 -4.17 -5.60
C GLN A 105 4.47 -5.09 -6.54
N GLU A 106 5.13 -6.13 -6.02
CA GLU A 106 5.77 -7.14 -6.86
C GLU A 106 4.74 -7.97 -7.65
N GLU A 107 3.62 -8.33 -7.03
CA GLU A 107 2.50 -9.01 -7.70
C GLU A 107 1.99 -8.18 -8.89
N VAL A 108 1.73 -6.88 -8.68
CA VAL A 108 1.29 -5.96 -9.74
C VAL A 108 2.32 -5.83 -10.86
N LYS A 109 3.61 -5.74 -10.53
CA LYS A 109 4.71 -5.64 -11.52
C LYS A 109 4.93 -6.93 -12.31
N SER A 110 4.63 -8.09 -11.72
CA SER A 110 4.84 -9.39 -12.36
C SER A 110 4.00 -9.56 -13.64
N VAL A 111 2.87 -8.85 -13.73
CA VAL A 111 1.93 -8.92 -14.86
C VAL A 111 2.14 -7.86 -15.93
N ASP A 112 3.20 -7.05 -15.85
CA ASP A 112 3.56 -6.02 -16.84
C ASP A 112 3.60 -6.53 -18.28
N LYS A 113 4.14 -7.74 -18.46
CA LYS A 113 4.24 -8.41 -19.76
C LYS A 113 2.88 -8.74 -20.36
N HIS A 114 1.83 -8.87 -19.56
CA HIS A 114 0.48 -9.20 -20.02
C HIS A 114 -0.24 -7.97 -20.58
N VAL A 115 0.03 -6.77 -20.06
CA VAL A 115 -0.52 -5.52 -20.63
C VAL A 115 -0.17 -5.36 -22.11
N LYS A 116 1.07 -5.69 -22.49
CA LYS A 116 1.53 -5.61 -23.88
C LYS A 116 0.80 -6.58 -24.82
N LYS A 117 0.13 -7.61 -24.28
CA LYS A 117 -0.62 -8.64 -25.02
C LYS A 117 -2.11 -8.31 -25.15
N ILE A 118 -2.59 -7.25 -24.52
CA ILE A 118 -3.98 -6.78 -24.69
C ILE A 118 -4.13 -6.20 -26.10
N GLU A 119 -5.05 -6.75 -26.89
CA GLU A 119 -5.32 -6.31 -28.26
C GLU A 119 -6.14 -5.01 -28.32
N ASP A 120 -7.07 -4.82 -27.38
CA ASP A 120 -7.88 -3.60 -27.29
C ASP A 120 -7.04 -2.45 -26.70
N ASN A 121 -6.76 -1.44 -27.53
CA ASN A 121 -5.95 -0.29 -27.14
C ASN A 121 -6.57 0.50 -25.96
N LYS A 122 -7.90 0.62 -25.87
CA LYS A 122 -8.54 1.35 -24.76
C LYS A 122 -8.39 0.56 -23.47
N LEU A 123 -8.58 -0.75 -23.51
CA LEU A 123 -8.41 -1.63 -22.36
C LEU A 123 -6.94 -1.65 -21.89
N LYS A 124 -6.00 -1.60 -22.83
CA LYS A 124 -4.57 -1.49 -22.56
C LYS A 124 -4.22 -0.17 -21.87
N ASP A 125 -4.69 0.97 -22.39
CA ASP A 125 -4.51 2.28 -21.76
C ASP A 125 -5.09 2.31 -20.34
N GLN A 126 -6.24 1.65 -20.15
CA GLN A 126 -6.87 1.52 -18.84
C GLN A 126 -6.02 0.68 -17.88
N ALA A 127 -5.46 -0.45 -18.33
CA ALA A 127 -4.53 -1.26 -17.53
C ALA A 127 -3.26 -0.47 -17.14
N ASP A 128 -2.69 0.30 -18.05
CA ASP A 128 -1.53 1.15 -17.78
C ASP A 128 -1.84 2.23 -16.73
N LYS A 129 -3.06 2.80 -16.73
CA LYS A 129 -3.50 3.72 -15.66
C LYS A 129 -3.60 3.05 -14.30
N VAL A 130 -4.16 1.84 -14.23
CA VAL A 130 -4.23 1.08 -12.97
C VAL A 130 -2.83 0.88 -12.39
N LYS A 131 -1.89 0.45 -13.24
CA LYS A 131 -0.51 0.22 -12.83
C LYS A 131 0.19 1.50 -12.40
N SER A 132 0.10 2.56 -13.21
CA SER A 132 0.75 3.84 -12.90
C SER A 132 0.20 4.45 -11.60
N THR A 133 -1.11 4.36 -11.35
CA THR A 133 -1.70 4.84 -10.09
C THR A 133 -1.28 3.98 -8.89
N TYR A 134 -1.14 2.66 -9.08
CA TYR A 134 -0.62 1.78 -8.05
C TYR A 134 0.86 2.04 -7.72
N GLU A 135 1.70 2.27 -8.72
CA GLU A 135 3.10 2.66 -8.53
C GLU A 135 3.23 3.98 -7.77
N LYS A 136 2.45 5.01 -8.15
CA LYS A 136 2.41 6.28 -7.43
C LYS A 136 1.96 6.12 -5.98
N ARG A 137 0.97 5.24 -5.74
CA ARG A 137 0.55 4.87 -4.39
C ARG A 137 1.70 4.24 -3.60
N HIS A 138 2.39 3.27 -4.17
CA HIS A 138 3.56 2.64 -3.53
C HIS A 138 4.65 3.66 -3.21
N ASP A 139 5.01 4.51 -4.16
CA ASP A 139 6.02 5.57 -3.97
C ASP A 139 5.64 6.55 -2.86
N SER A 140 4.37 6.97 -2.80
CA SER A 140 3.88 7.83 -1.72
C SER A 140 3.94 7.15 -0.36
N PHE A 141 3.65 5.84 -0.29
CA PHE A 141 3.83 5.08 0.94
C PHE A 141 5.29 4.98 1.35
N GLN A 142 6.23 4.74 0.43
CA GLN A 142 7.66 4.68 0.77
C GLN A 142 8.12 6.01 1.39
N LYS A 143 7.70 7.14 0.81
CA LYS A 143 8.00 8.48 1.37
C LYS A 143 7.35 8.70 2.73
N MET A 144 6.12 8.23 2.91
CA MET A 144 5.42 8.28 4.20
C MET A 144 6.17 7.43 5.25
N TYR A 145 6.58 6.20 4.91
CA TYR A 145 7.37 5.31 5.76
C TYR A 145 8.71 5.94 6.17
N ASP A 146 9.43 6.55 5.22
CA ASP A 146 10.70 7.23 5.51
C ASP A 146 10.50 8.44 6.44
N SER A 147 9.42 9.20 6.22
CA SER A 147 9.04 10.33 7.08
C SER A 147 8.69 9.86 8.50
N TYR A 148 7.96 8.75 8.62
CA TYR A 148 7.69 8.11 9.90
C TYR A 148 8.98 7.70 10.62
N ASN A 149 9.89 6.97 9.97
CA ASN A 149 11.14 6.54 10.62
C ASN A 149 11.99 7.72 11.07
N LYS A 150 12.03 8.78 10.28
CA LYS A 150 12.68 10.03 10.66
C LYS A 150 12.02 10.61 11.91
N SER A 151 10.68 10.70 11.96
CA SER A 151 9.95 11.19 13.14
C SER A 151 10.23 10.33 14.37
N LEU A 152 10.09 9.00 14.27
CA LEU A 152 10.30 8.08 15.39
C LEU A 152 11.72 8.17 15.96
N LYS A 153 12.72 8.34 15.09
CA LYS A 153 14.10 8.60 15.53
C LYS A 153 14.22 9.93 16.27
N GLN A 154 13.63 11.00 15.74
CA GLN A 154 13.64 12.32 16.41
C GLN A 154 12.88 12.32 17.74
N GLU A 155 11.76 11.60 17.83
CA GLU A 155 11.00 11.42 19.07
C GLU A 155 11.81 10.65 20.11
N LYS A 156 12.45 9.55 19.72
CA LYS A 156 13.32 8.79 20.62
C LYS A 156 14.48 9.64 21.14
N GLU A 157 15.13 10.40 20.26
CA GLU A 157 16.19 11.35 20.65
C GLU A 157 15.65 12.41 21.62
N LEU A 158 14.46 12.96 21.37
CA LEU A 158 13.81 13.93 22.26
C LEU A 158 13.57 13.34 23.65
N TYR A 159 13.03 12.12 23.74
CA TYR A 159 12.77 11.47 25.03
C TYR A 159 14.08 11.17 25.78
N THR A 160 15.14 10.75 25.09
CA THR A 160 16.47 10.58 25.72
C THR A 160 17.03 11.92 26.21
N MET A 161 16.91 12.99 25.43
CA MET A 161 17.31 14.35 25.84
C MET A 161 16.56 14.82 27.09
N LEU A 162 15.26 14.51 27.20
CA LEU A 162 14.46 14.84 28.38
C LEU A 162 14.86 14.06 29.63
N GLN A 163 15.51 12.90 29.49
CA GLN A 163 16.05 12.14 30.62
C GLN A 163 17.41 12.66 31.09
N ASP A 164 18.15 13.37 30.25
CA ASP A 164 19.47 13.92 30.57
C ASP A 164 19.36 15.31 31.22
N LYS A 165 19.82 15.40 32.48
CA LYS A 165 19.84 16.65 33.27
C LYS A 165 20.76 17.73 32.69
N GLY A 166 21.71 17.34 31.83
CA GLY A 166 22.64 18.27 31.18
C GLY A 166 22.10 18.94 29.93
N THR A 167 20.98 18.46 29.38
CA THR A 167 20.43 18.99 28.12
C THR A 167 19.91 20.41 28.30
N LYS A 168 20.30 21.33 27.41
CA LYS A 168 19.80 22.70 27.42
C LYS A 168 18.39 22.78 26.84
N LEU A 169 17.56 23.65 27.42
CA LEU A 169 16.20 23.90 26.93
C LEU A 169 16.14 24.32 25.45
N LYS A 170 17.17 25.04 24.99
CA LYS A 170 17.30 25.45 23.58
C LYS A 170 17.37 24.22 22.66
N ASP A 171 18.18 23.23 23.01
CA ASP A 171 18.38 22.02 22.22
C ASP A 171 17.10 21.17 22.19
N ILE A 172 16.39 21.08 23.32
CA ILE A 172 15.07 20.45 23.41
C ILE A 172 14.07 21.16 22.49
N SER A 173 14.04 22.49 22.51
CA SER A 173 13.13 23.30 21.69
C SER A 173 13.40 23.12 20.19
N GLU A 174 14.67 23.04 19.80
CA GLU A 174 15.07 22.74 18.42
C GLU A 174 14.63 21.32 18.01
N LYS A 175 14.81 20.34 18.89
CA LYS A 175 14.36 18.96 18.65
C LYS A 175 12.85 18.86 18.48
N VAL A 176 12.06 19.55 19.31
CA VAL A 176 10.59 19.62 19.18
C VAL A 176 10.17 20.20 17.83
N LYS A 177 10.86 21.23 17.34
CA LYS A 177 10.58 21.78 15.99
C LYS A 177 10.82 20.75 14.89
N LEU A 178 11.89 19.95 15.00
CA LEU A 178 12.19 18.90 14.03
C LEU A 178 11.14 17.78 14.05
N VAL A 179 10.69 17.36 15.24
CA VAL A 179 9.59 16.40 15.40
C VAL A 179 8.32 16.93 14.75
N ASN A 180 7.92 18.18 15.07
CA ASN A 180 6.72 18.80 14.50
C ASN A 180 6.79 18.94 12.97
N GLN A 181 7.96 19.21 12.40
CA GLN A 181 8.14 19.24 10.96
C GLN A 181 7.98 17.86 10.35
N ALA A 182 8.55 16.81 10.96
CA ALA A 182 8.40 15.44 10.48
C ALA A 182 6.93 15.00 10.44
N TYR A 183 6.10 15.41 11.42
CA TYR A 183 4.66 15.14 11.39
C TYR A 183 3.93 15.82 10.23
N LYS A 184 4.34 17.03 9.82
CA LYS A 184 3.78 17.69 8.63
C LYS A 184 4.15 16.95 7.35
N ASP A 185 5.38 16.45 7.27
CA ASP A 185 5.86 15.67 6.14
C ASP A 185 5.08 14.34 6.03
N ILE A 186 4.83 13.66 7.16
CA ILE A 186 3.98 12.46 7.26
C ILE A 186 2.57 12.76 6.74
N GLU A 187 1.92 13.83 7.20
CA GLU A 187 0.55 14.18 6.79
C GLU A 187 0.46 14.41 5.27
N THR A 188 1.46 15.11 4.72
CA THR A 188 1.52 15.41 3.28
C THR A 188 1.62 14.13 2.44
N GLU A 189 2.46 13.17 2.83
CA GLU A 189 2.60 11.92 2.09
C GLU A 189 1.42 10.96 2.32
N LYS A 190 0.80 11.01 3.52
CA LYS A 190 -0.45 10.29 3.83
C LYS A 190 -1.59 10.74 2.92
N ASP A 191 -1.74 12.04 2.70
CA ASP A 191 -2.77 12.58 1.81
C ASP A 191 -2.58 12.10 0.36
N LYS A 192 -1.33 12.13 -0.14
CA LYS A 192 -1.00 11.58 -1.47
C LYS A 192 -1.29 10.08 -1.56
N PHE A 193 -0.91 9.32 -0.53
CA PHE A 193 -1.20 7.88 -0.47
C PHE A 193 -2.71 7.61 -0.53
N ASN A 194 -3.51 8.38 0.19
CA ASN A 194 -4.96 8.25 0.17
C ASN A 194 -5.57 8.64 -1.18
N GLU A 195 -5.07 9.70 -1.81
CA GLU A 195 -5.49 10.14 -3.14
C GLU A 195 -5.18 9.07 -4.21
N TYR A 196 -3.97 8.54 -4.21
CA TYR A 196 -3.58 7.48 -5.14
C TYR A 196 -4.29 6.16 -4.84
N THR A 197 -4.62 5.86 -3.58
CA THR A 197 -5.46 4.70 -3.23
C THR A 197 -6.87 4.83 -3.80
N LYS A 198 -7.50 6.00 -3.71
CA LYS A 198 -8.80 6.26 -4.34
C LYS A 198 -8.72 6.18 -5.87
N SER A 199 -7.67 6.75 -6.46
CA SER A 199 -7.45 6.74 -7.90
C SER A 199 -7.26 5.32 -8.42
N TYR A 200 -6.35 4.55 -7.80
CA TYR A 200 -6.13 3.14 -8.11
C TYR A 200 -7.42 2.32 -8.06
N ASN A 201 -8.22 2.46 -7.00
CA ASN A 201 -9.48 1.73 -6.86
C ASN A 201 -10.48 2.10 -7.97
N THR A 202 -10.52 3.38 -8.36
CA THR A 202 -11.38 3.87 -9.45
C THR A 202 -10.94 3.29 -10.79
N GLU A 203 -9.65 3.39 -11.11
CA GLU A 203 -9.10 2.86 -12.36
C GLU A 203 -9.23 1.33 -12.44
N LYS A 204 -9.07 0.63 -11.31
CA LYS A 204 -9.20 -0.83 -11.21
C LYS A 204 -10.62 -1.28 -11.55
N VAL A 205 -11.64 -0.62 -10.97
CA VAL A 205 -13.04 -0.92 -11.28
C VAL A 205 -13.38 -0.60 -12.73
N ALA A 206 -12.85 0.51 -13.27
CA ALA A 206 -13.03 0.86 -14.68
C ALA A 206 -12.41 -0.18 -15.62
N PHE A 207 -11.22 -0.68 -15.30
CA PHE A 207 -10.57 -1.78 -16.02
C PHE A 207 -11.45 -3.03 -16.03
N TYR A 208 -11.95 -3.47 -14.88
CA TYR A 208 -12.81 -4.65 -14.78
C TYR A 208 -14.09 -4.52 -15.61
N LYS A 209 -14.73 -3.35 -15.60
CA LYS A 209 -15.92 -3.08 -16.41
C LYS A 209 -15.61 -3.13 -17.91
N GLN A 210 -14.50 -2.53 -18.36
CA GLN A 210 -14.08 -2.57 -19.76
C GLN A 210 -13.69 -3.98 -20.22
N ALA A 211 -13.07 -4.77 -19.34
CA ALA A 211 -12.71 -6.17 -19.58
C ALA A 211 -13.92 -7.14 -19.53
N ASN A 212 -15.13 -6.64 -19.25
CA ASN A 212 -16.33 -7.46 -19.01
C ASN A 212 -16.16 -8.49 -17.87
N ILE A 213 -15.33 -8.18 -16.87
CA ILE A 213 -15.09 -9.03 -15.70
C ILE A 213 -16.20 -8.76 -14.68
N LYS A 214 -16.91 -9.82 -14.29
CA LYS A 214 -17.97 -9.74 -13.27
C LYS A 214 -17.35 -9.52 -11.89
N ILE A 215 -17.56 -8.33 -11.34
CA ILE A 215 -17.22 -8.02 -9.95
C ILE A 215 -18.48 -7.96 -9.08
N LYS A 216 -18.37 -8.41 -7.83
CA LYS A 216 -19.38 -8.08 -6.82
C LYS A 216 -19.13 -6.64 -6.43
N GLU A 217 -20.05 -5.74 -6.76
CA GLU A 217 -20.02 -4.39 -6.19
C GLU A 217 -20.35 -4.52 -4.71
N ASP A 218 -19.35 -4.33 -3.84
CA ASP A 218 -19.59 -4.11 -2.42
C ASP A 218 -20.40 -2.81 -2.33
N LYS A 219 -21.70 -2.95 -2.03
CA LYS A 219 -22.57 -1.80 -1.78
C LYS A 219 -21.96 -1.01 -0.63
N LYS A 220 -21.60 0.24 -0.92
CA LYS A 220 -21.21 1.24 0.07
C LYS A 220 -22.24 1.35 1.19
#